data_AF-A0A5N5T4Q1-F1
#
_entry.id   AF-A0A5N5T4Q1-F1
#
_cell.length_a   1.000
_cell.length_b   1.000
_cell.length_c   1.000
_cell.angle_alpha   90.00
_cell.angle_beta   90.00
_cell.angle_gamma   90.00
#
_symmetry.space_group_name_H-M   'P 1'
#
loop_
_entity.id
_entity.type
_entity.pdbx_description
1 polymer ?
#
loop_
_entity_poly.entity_id
_entity_poly.type
_entity_poly.pdbx_seq_one_letter_code
_entity_poly.pdbx_strand_id
1 'polypeptide(L)'
;VKNDPIIATSIHTGKQSFLLSTIDSGSDKKNAEYCLKCLKEAVGEVKEKYNSKVFAFCSDNEAKMKLLKEKMKEDDELKTIISYGCSAHYINLLEQEVTPNSVLKYIIQIQIFFRNHHQPHVRF
;
A
#
# COMPACT_ATOMS: atom_id res chain seq x y z
N VAL A 1 13.03 3.69 15.41
CA VAL A 1 12.50 2.92 14.27
C VAL A 1 12.65 3.79 13.04
N LYS A 2 13.52 3.43 12.09
CA LYS A 2 13.48 4.06 10.76
C LYS A 2 12.24 3.50 10.07
N ASN A 3 11.34 4.37 9.62
CA ASN A 3 10.18 3.98 8.86
C ASN A 3 10.61 3.77 7.40
N ASP A 4 11.44 2.77 7.17
CA ASP A 4 11.92 2.43 5.84
C ASP A 4 10.72 1.86 5.06
N PRO A 5 10.43 2.44 3.89
CA PRO A 5 9.17 2.15 3.26
C PRO A 5 9.27 0.79 2.54
N ILE A 6 8.33 -0.13 2.80
CA ILE A 6 8.27 -1.46 2.16
C ILE A 6 7.29 -1.46 0.98
N ILE A 7 7.63 -2.12 -0.12
CA ILE A 7 6.68 -2.44 -1.21
C ILE A 7 6.41 -3.92 -1.15
N ALA A 8 5.16 -4.30 -0.87
CA ALA A 8 4.75 -5.70 -0.85
C ALA A 8 3.77 -5.95 -1.99
N THR A 9 4.02 -7.00 -2.76
CA THR A 9 3.15 -7.46 -3.83
C THR A 9 2.55 -8.79 -3.45
N SER A 10 1.24 -8.91 -3.61
CA SER A 10 0.51 -10.16 -3.40
C SER A 10 -0.35 -10.47 -4.61
N ILE A 11 -0.55 -11.76 -4.86
CA ILE A 11 -1.45 -12.26 -5.90
C ILE A 11 -2.71 -12.75 -5.20
N HIS A 12 -3.86 -12.39 -5.74
CA HIS A 12 -5.14 -12.90 -5.28
C HIS A 12 -5.82 -13.72 -6.37
N THR A 13 -6.25 -14.94 -6.05
CA THR A 13 -6.93 -15.86 -6.99
C THR A 13 -8.46 -15.74 -6.95
N GLY A 14 -8.99 -14.81 -6.17
CA GLY A 14 -10.43 -14.71 -5.85
C GLY A 14 -10.82 -15.52 -4.63
N LYS A 15 -10.04 -16.54 -4.26
CA LYS A 15 -10.27 -17.37 -3.07
C LYS A 15 -9.19 -17.21 -2.00
N GLN A 16 -7.96 -16.99 -2.43
CA GLN A 16 -6.78 -16.98 -1.57
C GLN A 16 -5.81 -15.88 -2.00
N SER A 17 -5.09 -15.35 -1.01
CA SER A 17 -3.98 -14.40 -1.19
C SER A 17 -2.66 -15.12 -1.01
N PHE A 18 -1.71 -14.85 -1.90
CA PHE A 18 -0.34 -15.34 -1.82
C PHE A 18 0.62 -14.15 -1.85
N LEU A 19 1.57 -14.13 -0.92
CA LEU A 19 2.65 -13.15 -0.95
C LEU A 19 3.59 -13.50 -2.10
N LEU A 20 3.78 -12.58 -3.03
CA LEU A 20 4.68 -12.76 -4.17
C LEU A 20 6.08 -12.24 -3.83
N SER A 21 6.15 -10.99 -3.37
CA SER A 21 7.42 -10.36 -3.08
C SER A 21 7.27 -9.24 -2.04
N THR A 22 8.35 -9.02 -1.30
CA THR A 22 8.52 -7.89 -0.40
C THR A 22 9.85 -7.23 -0.70
N ILE A 23 9.80 -5.98 -1.14
CA ILE A 23 10.97 -5.19 -1.50
C ILE A 23 11.14 -4.12 -0.42
N ASP A 24 12.27 -4.18 0.27
CA ASP A 24 12.78 -3.04 1.02
C ASP A 24 13.39 -2.08 0.02
N SER A 25 12.76 -0.92 -0.19
CA SER A 25 13.28 0.06 -1.14
C SER A 25 14.49 0.81 -0.61
N GLY A 26 14.85 0.65 0.68
CA GLY A 26 15.96 1.35 1.32
C GLY A 26 15.96 2.85 1.00
N SER A 27 17.03 3.31 0.34
CA SER A 27 17.26 4.70 -0.05
C SER A 27 16.57 5.12 -1.37
N ASP A 28 16.00 4.17 -2.13
CA ASP A 28 15.43 4.48 -3.44
C ASP A 28 14.20 5.38 -3.30
N LYS A 29 14.14 6.40 -4.15
CA LYS A 29 12.95 7.24 -4.24
C LYS A 29 11.81 6.40 -4.79
N LYS A 30 10.88 6.02 -3.91
CA LYS A 30 9.57 5.47 -4.25
C LYS A 30 8.76 6.47 -5.06
N ASN A 31 9.06 6.60 -6.35
CA ASN A 31 8.28 7.34 -7.33
C ASN A 31 7.40 6.39 -8.14
N ALA A 32 6.55 6.96 -9.00
CA ALA A 32 5.64 6.18 -9.81
C ALA A 32 6.39 5.26 -10.80
N GLU A 33 7.55 5.70 -11.31
CA GLU A 33 8.41 4.93 -12.21
C GLU A 33 8.93 3.65 -11.55
N TYR A 34 9.42 3.77 -10.31
CA TYR A 34 9.91 2.62 -9.55
C TYR A 34 8.78 1.62 -9.28
N CYS A 35 7.60 2.11 -8.88
CA CYS A 35 6.45 1.24 -8.66
C CYS A 35 5.98 0.55 -9.95
N LEU A 36 6.09 1.23 -11.10
CA LEU A 36 5.76 0.66 -12.41
C LEU A 36 6.72 -0.48 -12.77
N LYS A 37 8.01 -0.29 -12.52
CA LYS A 37 9.02 -1.34 -12.68
C LYS A 37 8.69 -2.57 -11.82
N CYS A 38 8.43 -2.37 -10.52
CA CYS A 38 8.05 -3.46 -9.62
C CYS A 38 6.78 -4.20 -10.08
N LEU A 39 5.80 -3.47 -10.59
CA LEU A 39 4.58 -4.07 -11.13
C LEU A 39 4.86 -4.93 -12.37
N LYS A 40 5.69 -4.46 -13.30
CA LYS A 40 6.08 -5.24 -14.48
C LYS A 40 6.80 -6.53 -14.09
N GLU A 41 7.76 -6.43 -13.17
CA GLU A 41 8.49 -7.59 -12.67
C GLU A 41 7.53 -8.60 -12.03
N ALA A 42 6.58 -8.13 -11.21
CA ALA A 42 5.57 -9.00 -10.61
C ALA A 42 4.65 -9.66 -11.63
N VAL A 43 4.17 -8.92 -12.64
CA VAL A 43 3.32 -9.48 -13.72
C VAL A 43 4.09 -10.50 -14.55
N GLY A 44 5.37 -10.21 -14.86
CA GLY A 44 6.28 -11.13 -15.54
C GLY A 44 6.48 -12.41 -14.74
N GLU A 45 6.74 -12.28 -13.43
CA GLU A 45 6.91 -13.42 -12.52
C GLU A 45 5.65 -14.30 -12.48
N VAL A 46 4.46 -13.70 -12.45
CA VAL A 46 3.20 -14.47 -12.48
C VAL A 46 3.08 -15.28 -13.77
N LYS A 47 3.43 -14.66 -14.90
CA LYS A 47 3.37 -15.29 -16.22
C LYS A 47 4.39 -16.42 -16.33
N GLU A 48 5.63 -16.20 -15.90
CA GLU A 48 6.73 -17.17 -16.03
C GLU A 48 6.59 -18.33 -15.07
N LYS A 49 6.33 -18.06 -13.77
CA LYS A 49 6.30 -19.10 -12.74
C LYS A 49 5.00 -19.89 -12.73
N TYR A 50 3.87 -19.23 -13.00
CA TYR A 50 2.54 -19.84 -12.83
C TYR A 50 1.77 -19.96 -14.15
N ASN A 51 2.37 -19.62 -15.29
CA ASN A 51 1.72 -19.64 -16.62
C ASN A 51 0.33 -18.97 -16.61
N SER A 52 0.22 -17.88 -15.86
CA SER A 52 -1.06 -17.24 -15.54
C SER A 52 -1.06 -15.77 -15.98
N LYS A 53 -2.24 -15.25 -16.34
CA LYS A 53 -2.40 -13.86 -16.76
C LYS A 53 -3.01 -13.02 -15.64
N VAL A 54 -2.33 -11.94 -15.27
CA VAL A 54 -2.89 -10.91 -14.40
C VAL A 54 -3.92 -10.10 -15.18
N PHE A 55 -5.15 -10.03 -14.67
CA PHE A 55 -6.24 -9.27 -15.30
C PHE A 55 -6.59 -7.97 -14.56
N ALA A 56 -6.23 -7.87 -13.28
CA ALA A 56 -6.51 -6.70 -12.46
C ALA A 56 -5.39 -6.39 -11.45
N PHE A 57 -5.30 -5.11 -11.09
CA PHE A 57 -4.33 -4.55 -10.17
C PHE A 57 -5.02 -3.63 -9.17
N CYS A 58 -4.74 -3.82 -7.88
CA CYS A 58 -5.21 -2.98 -6.80
C CYS A 58 -4.02 -2.31 -6.12
N SER A 59 -4.06 -1.00 -5.95
CA SER A 59 -3.08 -0.23 -5.15
C SER A 59 -3.80 0.71 -4.20
N ASP A 60 -3.07 1.25 -3.22
CA ASP A 60 -3.60 2.34 -2.41
C ASP A 60 -3.94 3.58 -3.27
N ASN A 61 -4.50 4.59 -2.62
CA ASN A 61 -4.97 5.81 -3.29
C ASN A 61 -4.04 7.00 -3.06
N GLU A 62 -2.80 6.74 -2.64
CA GLU A 62 -1.77 7.77 -2.51
C GLU A 62 -1.39 8.33 -3.90
N ALA A 63 -0.90 9.57 -3.94
CA ALA A 63 -0.67 10.30 -5.18
C ALA A 63 0.25 9.56 -6.17
N LYS A 64 1.29 8.88 -5.70
CA LYS A 64 2.22 8.12 -6.54
C LYS A 64 1.58 6.86 -7.10
N MET A 65 0.70 6.21 -6.35
CA MET A 65 -0.06 5.06 -6.83
C MET A 65 -1.13 5.48 -7.84
N LYS A 66 -1.69 6.69 -7.73
CA LYS A 66 -2.52 7.27 -8.79
C LYS A 66 -1.71 7.51 -10.07
N LEU A 67 -0.53 8.12 -9.97
CA LEU A 67 0.36 8.35 -11.11
C LEU A 67 0.82 7.03 -11.77
N LEU A 68 1.08 5.99 -10.96
CA LEU A 68 1.35 4.64 -11.46
C LEU A 68 0.20 4.15 -12.34
N LYS A 69 -1.05 4.27 -11.88
CA LYS A 69 -2.23 3.84 -12.64
C LYS A 69 -2.40 4.61 -13.95
N GLU A 70 -2.02 5.89 -14.01
CA GLU A 70 -2.01 6.63 -15.27
C GLU A 70 -0.92 6.12 -16.21
N LYS A 71 0.30 5.92 -15.72
CA LYS A 71 1.40 5.33 -16.52
C LYS A 71 1.09 3.92 -17.03
N MET A 72 0.33 3.12 -16.28
CA MET A 72 -0.12 1.80 -16.74
C MET A 72 -0.97 1.89 -18.01
N LYS A 73 -1.74 2.96 -18.21
CA LYS A 73 -2.57 3.14 -19.41
C LYS A 73 -1.74 3.44 -20.66
N GLU A 74 -0.56 4.03 -20.47
CA GLU A 74 0.39 4.37 -21.54
C GLU A 74 1.29 3.18 -21.90
N ASP A 75 1.34 2.15 -21.05
CA ASP A 75 2.23 1.00 -21.20
C ASP A 75 1.58 -0.16 -21.96
N ASP A 76 2.18 -0.59 -23.07
CA ASP A 76 1.59 -1.63 -23.95
C ASP A 76 1.36 -2.98 -23.26
N GLU A 77 2.16 -3.33 -22.27
CA GLU A 77 2.04 -4.60 -21.54
C GLU A 77 0.96 -4.53 -20.46
N LEU A 78 0.81 -3.35 -19.82
CA LEU A 78 -0.05 -3.16 -18.66
C LEU A 78 -1.40 -2.51 -18.98
N LYS A 79 -1.57 -1.84 -20.13
CA LYS A 79 -2.80 -1.11 -20.49
C LYS A 79 -4.05 -1.98 -20.54
N THR A 80 -3.89 -3.30 -20.65
CA THR A 80 -5.01 -4.26 -20.66
C THR A 80 -5.42 -4.72 -19.26
N ILE A 81 -4.64 -4.40 -18.23
CA ILE A 81 -4.92 -4.74 -16.83
C ILE A 81 -5.84 -3.69 -16.22
N ILE A 82 -6.95 -4.13 -15.64
CA ILE A 82 -7.88 -3.25 -14.94
C ILE A 82 -7.22 -2.74 -13.66
N SER A 83 -7.08 -1.43 -13.48
CA SER A 83 -6.55 -0.86 -12.24
C SER A 83 -7.65 -0.22 -11.39
N TYR A 84 -7.63 -0.48 -10.09
CA TYR A 84 -8.54 0.15 -9.14
C TYR A 84 -7.86 0.51 -7.82
N GLY A 85 -8.53 1.37 -7.06
CA GLY A 85 -8.06 1.86 -5.77
C GLY A 85 -8.49 0.99 -4.60
N CYS A 86 -7.67 0.95 -3.56
CA CYS A 86 -7.95 0.21 -2.33
C CYS A 86 -9.15 0.81 -1.59
N SER A 87 -10.20 0.01 -1.39
CA SER A 87 -11.40 0.41 -0.64
C SER A 87 -11.10 0.75 0.81
N ALA A 88 -10.21 0.00 1.48
CA ALA A 88 -9.82 0.29 2.86
C ALA A 88 -9.17 1.67 2.98
N HIS A 89 -8.33 2.04 2.01
CA HIS A 89 -7.74 3.37 2.00
C HIS A 89 -8.78 4.47 1.70
N TYR A 90 -9.75 4.22 0.82
CA TYR A 90 -10.86 5.17 0.62
C TYR A 90 -11.68 5.38 1.89
N ILE A 91 -12.00 4.31 2.64
CA ILE A 91 -12.73 4.43 3.91
C ILE A 91 -11.93 5.24 4.92
N ASN A 92 -10.62 4.99 5.03
CA ASN A 92 -9.75 5.79 5.90
C ASN A 92 -9.71 7.27 5.49
N LEU A 93 -9.64 7.57 4.19
CA LEU A 93 -9.69 8.97 3.72
C LEU A 93 -11.03 9.62 4.02
N LEU A 94 -12.14 8.90 3.83
CA LEU A 94 -13.48 9.39 4.17
C LEU A 94 -13.60 9.65 5.67
N GLU A 95 -13.12 8.74 6.51
CA GLU A 95 -13.11 8.89 7.97
C GLU A 95 -12.38 10.17 8.39
N GLN A 96 -11.24 10.48 7.76
CA GLN A 96 -10.50 11.71 8.03
C GLN A 96 -11.28 12.97 7.68
N GLU A 97 -12.15 12.93 6.67
CA GLU A 97 -12.99 14.06 6.29
C GLU A 97 -14.24 14.21 7.19
N VAL A 98 -14.86 13.09 7.59
CA VAL A 98 -16.11 13.12 8.36
C VAL A 98 -15.89 13.25 9.87
N THR A 99 -14.71 12.89 10.37
CA THR A 99 -14.44 12.91 11.81
C THR A 99 -14.26 14.33 12.32
N PRO A 100 -15.07 14.79 13.29
CA PRO A 100 -14.93 16.13 13.84
C PRO A 100 -13.58 16.33 14.52
N ASN A 101 -12.78 17.27 14.00
CA ASN A 101 -11.47 17.63 14.58
C ASN A 101 -11.57 18.07 16.05
N SER A 102 -12.72 18.63 16.45
CA SER A 102 -13.01 19.03 17.83
C SER A 102 -12.96 17.85 18.82
N VAL A 103 -13.35 16.64 18.39
CA VAL A 103 -13.33 15.43 19.21
C VAL A 103 -12.00 14.70 19.07
N LEU A 104 -11.46 14.62 17.84
CA LEU A 104 -10.20 13.93 17.52
C LEU A 104 -9.04 14.40 18.41
N LYS A 105 -8.96 15.72 18.67
CA LYS A 105 -7.95 16.32 19.54
C LYS A 105 -7.91 15.68 20.94
N TYR A 106 -9.07 15.47 21.55
CA TYR A 106 -9.15 14.90 22.90
C TYR A 106 -8.81 13.41 22.90
N ILE A 107 -9.24 12.66 21.88
CA ILE A 107 -8.87 11.26 21.70
C ILE A 107 -7.34 11.11 21.61
N ILE A 108 -6.68 11.94 20.79
CA ILE A 108 -5.22 11.96 20.65
C ILE A 108 -4.55 12.27 21.99
N GLN A 109 -5.06 13.25 22.76
CA GLN A 109 -4.51 13.58 24.08
C GLN A 109 -4.59 12.40 25.05
N ILE A 110 -5.72 11.68 25.08
CA ILE A 110 -5.89 10.48 25.92
C ILE A 110 -4.92 9.38 25.49
N GLN A 111 -4.79 9.13 24.18
CA GLN A 111 -3.83 8.14 23.67
C GLN A 111 -2.38 8.50 24.03
N ILE A 112 -2.00 9.78 23.90
CA ILE A 112 -0.67 10.27 24.28
C ILE A 112 -0.45 10.10 25.79
N PHE A 113 -1.45 10.43 26.60
CA PHE A 113 -1.39 10.27 28.05
C PHE A 113 -1.10 8.81 28.41
N PHE A 114 -1.89 7.86 27.90
CA PHE A 114 -1.68 6.45 28.19
C PHE A 114 -0.35 5.94 27.64
N ARG A 115 0.02 6.27 26.40
CA ARG A 115 1.32 5.88 25.81
C ARG A 115 2.50 6.32 26.66
N ASN A 116 2.44 7.53 27.21
CA ASN A 116 3.57 8.13 27.94
C ASN A 116 3.54 7.82 29.46
N HIS A 117 2.40 7.40 30.02
CA HIS A 117 2.24 7.15 31.47
C HIS A 117 2.01 5.67 31.81
N HIS A 118 1.74 4.80 30.82
CA HIS A 118 1.82 3.34 30.99
C HIS A 118 3.28 2.87 30.86
N GLN A 119 4.08 3.16 31.87
CA GLN A 119 5.14 2.26 32.32
C GLN A 119 5.04 2.09 33.83
N PRO A 120 4.62 0.91 34.34
CA PRO A 120 5.12 0.47 35.63
C PRO A 120 6.60 0.19 35.44
N HIS A 121 7.45 0.93 36.15
CA HIS A 121 8.83 0.52 36.41
C HIS A 121 8.79 -0.83 37.16
N VAL A 122 8.73 -1.95 36.44
CA VAL A 122 9.09 -3.25 37.00
C VAL A 122 10.61 -3.25 37.03
N ARG A 123 11.15 -2.85 38.19
CA ARG A 123 12.54 -3.10 38.56
C ARG A 123 12.72 -4.62 38.66
N PHE A 124 13.51 -5.19 37.77
CA PHE A 124 14.16 -6.49 38.01
C PHE A 124 15.37 -6.29 38.91
#